data_AF-A0A5D6W5Y1-F1
#
_entry.id   AF-A0A5D6W5Y1-F1
#
_cell.length_a   1.000
_cell.length_b   1.000
_cell.length_c   1.000
_cell.angle_alpha   90.00
_cell.angle_beta   90.00
_cell.angle_gamma   90.00
#
_symmetry.space_group_name_H-M   'P 1'
#
loop_
_entity.id
_entity.type
_entity.pdbx_description
1 polymer ?
#
loop_
_entity_poly.entity_id
_entity_poly.type
_entity_poly.pdbx_seq_one_letter_code
_entity_poly.pdbx_strand_id
1 'polypeptide(L)'
;MKNKYNIAQCLLNERNYSPEEIQSLLRQGETDEEILVHRVPEIVRADARPIRTAVKLAAADGYDDELNIYTKYVELFIEKMQELTHTFSVVSQDLVVTEEPSPAYAVSIRVSGDIDFVGGVIASEPVFLEMARRYSGEEFDRVDDLAIDCCEEFLNVVQGLFSIEMAKRDLEGDLHPPRWKKDVVPQGSRQLRLRVYTSFGSFQIILAVDEFF
;
A
#
# COMPACT_ATOMS: atom_id res chain seq x y z
N MET A 1 -12.62 -16.36 -15.11
CA MET A 1 -11.25 -15.97 -15.52
C MET A 1 -10.77 -14.95 -14.50
N LYS A 2 -9.93 -15.31 -13.53
CA LYS A 2 -9.31 -14.30 -12.65
C LYS A 2 -8.43 -13.43 -13.55
N ASN A 3 -8.79 -12.17 -13.71
CA ASN A 3 -8.07 -11.27 -14.62
C ASN A 3 -6.66 -11.08 -14.06
N LYS A 4 -5.63 -11.35 -14.88
CA LYS A 4 -4.22 -11.36 -14.44
C LYS A 4 -3.64 -9.96 -14.22
N TYR A 5 -4.47 -8.92 -14.41
CA TYR A 5 -4.10 -7.52 -14.43
C TYR A 5 -4.96 -6.76 -13.41
N ASN A 6 -4.33 -5.92 -12.59
CA ASN A 6 -5.06 -5.00 -11.73
C ASN A 6 -5.70 -3.92 -12.63
N ILE A 7 -6.96 -4.17 -13.03
CA ILE A 7 -7.71 -3.31 -13.97
C ILE A 7 -7.82 -1.90 -13.40
N ALA A 8 -8.13 -1.79 -12.10
CA ALA A 8 -8.25 -0.50 -11.42
C ALA A 8 -6.94 0.31 -11.54
N GLN A 9 -5.79 -0.32 -11.34
CA GLN A 9 -4.50 0.34 -11.53
C GLN A 9 -4.24 0.73 -12.99
N CYS A 10 -4.63 -0.11 -13.95
CA CYS A 10 -4.49 0.24 -15.38
C CYS A 10 -5.33 1.47 -15.72
N LEU A 11 -6.56 1.55 -15.21
CA LEU A 11 -7.44 2.71 -15.40
C LEU A 11 -6.82 3.96 -14.80
N LEU A 12 -6.30 3.90 -13.57
CA LEU A 12 -5.61 5.03 -12.94
C LEU A 12 -4.38 5.46 -13.75
N ASN A 13 -3.60 4.51 -14.26
CA ASN A 13 -2.36 4.82 -14.98
C ASN A 13 -2.59 5.55 -16.32
N GLU A 14 -3.77 5.42 -16.93
CA GLU A 14 -4.06 5.99 -18.24
C GLU A 14 -4.87 7.28 -18.20
N ARG A 15 -5.57 7.52 -17.10
CA ARG A 15 -6.51 8.62 -16.97
C ARG A 15 -6.08 9.52 -15.83
N ASN A 16 -6.29 10.81 -16.02
CA ASN A 16 -6.21 11.77 -14.93
C ASN A 16 -7.51 11.73 -14.12
N TYR A 17 -7.80 10.60 -13.46
CA TYR A 17 -8.86 10.56 -12.45
C TYR A 17 -8.48 11.49 -11.30
N SER A 18 -9.43 12.30 -10.82
CA SER A 18 -9.27 12.94 -9.52
C SER A 18 -9.26 11.88 -8.40
N PRO A 19 -8.69 12.20 -7.22
CA PRO A 19 -8.78 11.34 -6.05
C PRO A 19 -10.21 10.87 -5.75
N GLU A 20 -11.19 11.76 -5.86
CA GLU A 20 -12.60 11.45 -5.59
C GLU A 20 -13.21 10.53 -6.66
N GLU A 21 -12.86 10.74 -7.93
CA GLU A 21 -13.34 9.92 -9.03
C GLU A 21 -12.83 8.49 -8.92
N ILE A 22 -11.52 8.31 -8.64
CA ILE A 22 -10.95 6.98 -8.49
C ILE A 22 -11.51 6.27 -7.26
N GLN A 23 -11.64 6.95 -6.12
CA GLN A 23 -12.23 6.35 -4.91
C GLN A 23 -13.70 5.94 -5.13
N SER A 24 -14.48 6.74 -5.85
CA SER A 24 -15.85 6.41 -6.24
C SER A 24 -15.89 5.17 -7.12
N LEU A 25 -14.99 5.06 -8.10
CA LEU A 25 -14.88 3.90 -8.97
C LEU A 25 -14.49 2.63 -8.18
N LEU A 26 -13.54 2.72 -7.25
CA LEU A 26 -13.13 1.59 -6.40
C LEU A 26 -14.31 1.12 -5.53
N ARG A 27 -15.06 2.06 -4.95
CA ARG A 27 -16.25 1.76 -4.14
C ARG A 27 -17.34 1.04 -4.94
N GLN A 28 -17.58 1.48 -6.18
CA GLN A 28 -18.48 0.81 -7.10
C GLN A 28 -17.97 -0.60 -7.44
N GLY A 29 -16.67 -0.73 -7.73
CA GLY A 29 -16.03 -2.00 -8.03
C GLY A 29 -16.14 -3.03 -6.90
N GLU A 30 -15.99 -2.60 -5.64
CA GLU A 30 -16.17 -3.48 -4.47
C GLU A 30 -17.59 -4.04 -4.35
N THR A 31 -18.58 -3.32 -4.87
CA THR A 31 -19.99 -3.77 -4.90
C THR A 31 -20.27 -4.65 -6.11
N ASP A 32 -19.70 -4.29 -7.26
CA ASP A 32 -19.85 -5.00 -8.52
C ASP A 32 -18.56 -4.89 -9.37
N GLU A 33 -17.79 -5.98 -9.42
CA GLU A 33 -16.53 -6.05 -10.16
C GLU A 33 -16.74 -5.85 -11.67
N GLU A 34 -17.94 -6.14 -12.20
CA GLU A 34 -18.25 -5.92 -13.61
C GLU A 34 -18.11 -4.45 -13.99
N ILE A 35 -18.30 -3.51 -13.06
CA ILE A 35 -18.12 -2.07 -13.30
C ILE A 35 -16.69 -1.77 -13.76
N LEU A 36 -15.68 -2.38 -13.14
CA LEU A 36 -14.29 -2.22 -13.56
C LEU A 36 -14.03 -2.89 -14.92
N VAL A 37 -14.64 -4.06 -15.15
CA VAL A 37 -14.50 -4.79 -16.42
C VAL A 37 -15.09 -4.02 -17.59
N HIS A 38 -16.25 -3.37 -17.42
CA HIS A 38 -16.87 -2.54 -18.46
C HIS A 38 -16.04 -1.31 -18.84
N ARG A 39 -15.08 -0.91 -17.99
CA ARG A 39 -14.12 0.17 -18.25
C ARG A 39 -12.87 -0.30 -18.98
N VAL A 40 -12.64 -1.61 -19.13
CA VAL A 40 -11.46 -2.15 -19.84
C VAL A 40 -11.26 -1.56 -21.25
N PRO A 41 -12.30 -1.32 -22.08
CA PRO A 41 -12.12 -0.66 -23.38
C PRO A 41 -11.53 0.75 -23.31
N GLU A 42 -11.54 1.39 -22.14
CA GLU A 42 -10.93 2.70 -21.91
C GLU A 42 -9.40 2.63 -21.78
N ILE A 43 -8.85 1.42 -21.60
CA ILE A 43 -7.42 1.10 -21.51
C ILE A 43 -6.85 0.95 -22.94
N VAL A 44 -6.08 1.94 -23.37
CA VAL A 44 -5.44 2.03 -24.68
C VAL A 44 -4.16 1.20 -24.75
N ARG A 45 -3.40 1.13 -23.65
CA ARG A 45 -2.13 0.42 -23.52
C ARG A 45 -2.21 -0.58 -22.39
N ALA A 46 -2.32 -1.85 -22.76
CA ALA A 46 -2.24 -2.94 -21.80
C ALA A 46 -0.87 -2.93 -21.08
N ASP A 47 -0.87 -2.46 -19.84
CA ASP A 47 0.28 -2.55 -18.95
C ASP A 47 0.23 -3.89 -18.21
N ALA A 48 1.24 -4.73 -18.45
CA ALA A 48 1.33 -6.04 -17.83
C ALA A 48 1.71 -5.97 -16.33
N ARG A 49 2.28 -4.86 -15.88
CA ARG A 49 2.70 -4.64 -14.49
C ARG A 49 2.34 -3.22 -14.05
N PRO A 50 1.03 -2.90 -13.95
CA PRO A 50 0.56 -1.54 -13.76
C PRO A 50 0.99 -0.92 -12.43
N ILE A 51 1.10 -1.73 -11.36
CA ILE A 51 1.60 -1.28 -10.06
C ILE A 51 3.09 -0.91 -10.15
N ARG A 52 3.90 -1.75 -10.81
CA ARG A 52 5.32 -1.48 -11.04
C ARG A 52 5.54 -0.20 -11.82
N THR A 53 4.72 0.06 -12.83
CA THR A 53 4.77 1.32 -13.58
C THR A 53 4.45 2.51 -12.67
N ALA A 54 3.40 2.42 -11.85
CA ALA A 54 3.03 3.50 -10.94
C ALA A 54 4.14 3.81 -9.92
N VAL A 55 4.70 2.78 -9.28
CA VAL A 55 5.81 2.93 -8.31
C VAL A 55 7.03 3.59 -8.96
N LYS A 56 7.40 3.17 -10.18
CA LYS A 56 8.52 3.76 -10.91
C LYS A 56 8.29 5.23 -11.25
N LEU A 57 7.08 5.60 -11.66
CA LEU A 57 6.74 6.99 -11.96
C LEU A 57 6.79 7.84 -10.69
N ALA A 58 6.24 7.33 -9.58
CA ALA A 58 6.27 8.02 -8.28
C ALA A 58 7.70 8.14 -7.70
N ALA A 59 8.57 7.17 -7.97
CA ALA A 59 9.97 7.19 -7.56
C ALA A 59 10.84 8.16 -8.37
N ALA A 60 10.37 8.62 -9.54
CA ALA A 60 11.13 9.40 -10.50
C ALA A 60 12.50 8.76 -10.82
N ASP A 61 13.57 9.55 -10.95
CA ASP A 61 14.94 9.08 -11.23
C ASP A 61 15.71 8.66 -9.94
N GLY A 62 14.99 8.32 -8.85
CA GLY A 62 15.58 7.93 -7.57
C GLY A 62 15.56 6.42 -7.32
N TYR A 63 16.28 6.00 -6.27
CA TYR A 63 16.18 4.65 -5.68
C TYR A 63 16.63 3.48 -6.57
N ASP A 64 17.52 3.69 -7.55
CA ASP A 64 17.89 2.65 -8.53
C ASP A 64 18.23 1.29 -7.91
N ASP A 65 18.91 1.26 -6.77
CA ASP A 65 19.30 0.04 -6.07
C ASP A 65 18.10 -0.63 -5.36
N GLU A 66 17.26 0.14 -4.66
CA GLU A 66 16.16 -0.36 -3.82
C GLU A 66 14.83 -0.50 -4.58
N LEU A 67 14.65 0.17 -5.71
CA LEU A 67 13.37 0.31 -6.40
C LEU A 67 12.78 -1.05 -6.79
N ASN A 68 13.63 -2.03 -7.09
CA ASN A 68 13.19 -3.41 -7.37
C ASN A 68 12.57 -4.08 -6.14
N ILE A 69 13.16 -3.89 -4.96
CA ILE A 69 12.67 -4.38 -3.66
C ILE A 69 11.38 -3.65 -3.31
N TYR A 70 11.38 -2.32 -3.39
CA TYR A 70 10.23 -1.47 -3.09
C TYR A 70 9.03 -1.80 -3.97
N THR A 71 9.25 -1.91 -5.29
CA THR A 71 8.20 -2.32 -6.23
C THR A 71 7.62 -3.68 -5.86
N LYS A 72 8.46 -4.67 -5.56
CA LYS A 72 8.01 -6.03 -5.25
C LYS A 72 7.21 -6.06 -3.95
N TYR A 73 7.62 -5.26 -2.96
CA TYR A 73 6.86 -5.10 -1.72
C TYR A 73 5.48 -4.49 -1.99
N VAL A 74 5.40 -3.41 -2.77
CA VAL A 74 4.13 -2.74 -3.07
C VAL A 74 3.20 -3.63 -3.90
N GLU A 75 3.72 -4.37 -4.88
CA GLU A 75 2.94 -5.36 -5.62
C GLU A 75 2.29 -6.38 -4.67
N LEU A 76 3.06 -6.91 -3.71
CA LEU A 76 2.56 -7.85 -2.71
C LEU A 76 1.57 -7.19 -1.74
N PHE A 77 1.87 -5.98 -1.26
CA PHE A 77 1.01 -5.23 -0.35
C PHE A 77 -0.38 -5.01 -0.96
N ILE A 78 -0.44 -4.52 -2.21
CA ILE A 78 -1.70 -4.28 -2.92
C ILE A 78 -2.47 -5.59 -3.17
N GLU A 79 -1.77 -6.68 -3.50
CA GLU A 79 -2.37 -8.01 -3.62
C GLU A 79 -3.00 -8.45 -2.29
N LYS A 80 -2.29 -8.32 -1.17
CA LYS A 80 -2.77 -8.74 0.15
C LYS A 80 -3.84 -7.82 0.71
N MET A 81 -3.84 -6.53 0.40
CA MET A 81 -4.98 -5.65 0.69
C MET A 81 -6.25 -6.20 0.04
N GLN A 82 -6.23 -6.49 -1.26
CA GLN A 82 -7.41 -7.04 -1.94
C GLN A 82 -7.87 -8.37 -1.33
N GLU A 83 -6.92 -9.26 -1.01
CA GLU A 83 -7.22 -10.60 -0.52
C GLU A 83 -7.73 -10.62 0.92
N LEU A 84 -7.07 -9.87 1.82
CA LEU A 84 -7.30 -9.94 3.26
C LEU A 84 -8.35 -8.94 3.76
N THR A 85 -8.56 -7.83 3.05
CA THR A 85 -9.51 -6.77 3.46
C THR A 85 -10.64 -6.57 2.45
N HIS A 86 -10.67 -7.36 1.36
CA HIS A 86 -11.64 -7.25 0.27
C HIS A 86 -11.72 -5.83 -0.32
N THR A 87 -10.58 -5.12 -0.35
CA THR A 87 -10.50 -3.72 -0.77
C THR A 87 -9.73 -3.57 -2.07
N PHE A 88 -10.39 -2.98 -3.07
CA PHE A 88 -9.66 -2.52 -4.27
C PHE A 88 -8.79 -1.33 -3.90
N SER A 89 -7.51 -1.43 -4.24
CA SER A 89 -6.53 -0.39 -3.99
C SER A 89 -5.65 -0.13 -5.21
N VAL A 90 -5.27 1.13 -5.38
CA VAL A 90 -4.42 1.61 -6.47
C VAL A 90 -3.39 2.60 -5.95
N VAL A 91 -2.20 2.57 -6.53
CA VAL A 91 -1.06 3.41 -6.19
C VAL A 91 -1.02 4.61 -7.12
N SER A 92 -0.91 5.82 -6.55
CA SER A 92 -0.71 7.04 -7.32
C SER A 92 0.65 7.03 -8.03
N GLN A 93 0.71 7.67 -9.20
CA GLN A 93 1.96 7.93 -9.93
C GLN A 93 2.66 9.20 -9.45
N ASP A 94 1.99 10.00 -8.63
CA ASP A 94 2.49 11.29 -8.18
C ASP A 94 3.40 11.14 -6.95
N LEU A 95 4.40 12.02 -6.88
CA LEU A 95 5.27 12.12 -5.71
C LEU A 95 4.49 12.68 -4.53
N VAL A 96 4.53 11.98 -3.40
CA VAL A 96 3.82 12.40 -2.18
C VAL A 96 4.62 13.44 -1.42
N VAL A 97 4.09 14.66 -1.36
CA VAL A 97 4.67 15.79 -0.60
C VAL A 97 3.82 16.23 0.59
N THR A 98 2.63 15.65 0.75
CA THR A 98 1.68 16.02 1.81
C THR A 98 1.64 14.98 2.93
N GLU A 99 1.50 15.46 4.16
CA GLU A 99 1.25 14.62 5.32
C GLU A 99 -0.22 14.18 5.40
N GLU A 100 -0.47 13.10 6.14
CA GLU A 100 -1.83 12.69 6.47
C GLU A 100 -2.50 13.69 7.42
N PRO A 101 -3.82 13.93 7.29
CA PRO A 101 -4.57 14.74 8.25
C PRO A 101 -4.44 14.20 9.69
N SER A 102 -4.11 15.08 10.62
CA SER A 102 -4.04 14.73 12.05
C SER A 102 -5.45 14.58 12.65
N PRO A 103 -5.70 13.59 13.54
CA PRO A 103 -4.75 12.58 13.98
C PRO A 103 -4.44 11.52 12.91
N ALA A 104 -3.16 11.24 12.72
CA ALA A 104 -2.67 10.18 11.84
C ALA A 104 -1.89 9.13 12.63
N TYR A 105 -1.94 7.88 12.18
CA TYR A 105 -1.30 6.75 12.85
C TYR A 105 -0.39 6.04 11.85
N ALA A 106 0.83 5.76 12.31
CA ALA A 106 1.85 5.06 11.58
C ALA A 106 2.08 3.68 12.18
N VAL A 107 2.20 2.66 11.33
CA VAL A 107 2.68 1.32 11.69
C VAL A 107 3.83 0.95 10.77
N SER A 108 4.90 0.34 11.30
CA SER A 108 6.06 -0.10 10.53
C SER A 108 6.57 -1.45 11.01
N ILE A 109 7.19 -2.18 10.08
CA ILE A 109 7.97 -3.37 10.40
C ILE A 109 9.30 -3.30 9.65
N ARG A 110 10.38 -3.48 10.40
CA ARG A 110 11.74 -3.53 9.88
C ARG A 110 12.16 -4.97 9.59
N VAL A 111 12.93 -5.13 8.51
CA VAL A 111 13.74 -6.29 8.20
C VAL A 111 15.21 -5.86 8.18
N SER A 112 16.07 -6.67 8.79
CA SER A 112 17.53 -6.47 8.77
C SER A 112 18.25 -7.78 8.47
N GLY A 113 19.32 -7.73 7.68
CA GLY A 113 20.09 -8.89 7.26
C GLY A 113 20.86 -8.60 5.98
N ASP A 114 20.72 -9.47 4.98
CA ASP A 114 21.23 -9.22 3.62
C ASP A 114 20.52 -8.02 2.96
N ILE A 115 19.32 -7.72 3.42
CA ILE A 115 18.58 -6.50 3.10
C ILE A 115 18.21 -5.74 4.38
N ASP A 116 18.42 -4.43 4.33
CA ASP A 116 17.87 -3.49 5.29
C ASP A 116 16.65 -2.81 4.64
N PHE A 117 15.47 -3.07 5.20
CA PHE A 117 14.20 -2.64 4.62
C PHE A 117 13.18 -2.35 5.71
N VAL A 118 12.45 -1.25 5.57
CA VAL A 118 11.28 -0.94 6.41
C VAL A 118 10.09 -0.72 5.50
N GLY A 119 9.02 -1.47 5.77
CA GLY A 119 7.71 -1.26 5.17
C GLY A 119 6.75 -0.74 6.22
N GLY A 120 5.96 0.28 5.89
CA GLY A 120 4.98 0.82 6.82
C GLY A 120 3.84 1.57 6.14
N VAL A 121 2.85 1.91 6.94
CA VAL A 121 1.67 2.67 6.54
C VAL A 121 1.52 3.89 7.44
N ILE A 122 1.12 5.02 6.86
CA ILE A 122 0.61 6.18 7.60
C ILE A 122 -0.79 6.49 7.07
N ALA A 123 -1.77 6.55 7.96
CA ALA A 123 -3.16 6.85 7.60
C ALA A 123 -3.80 7.82 8.60
N SER A 124 -4.69 8.68 8.12
CA SER A 124 -5.61 9.43 8.99
C SER A 124 -6.49 8.47 9.82
N GLU A 125 -6.94 8.93 10.99
CA GLU A 125 -7.74 8.13 11.91
C GLU A 125 -8.93 7.38 11.27
N PRO A 126 -9.78 8.01 10.44
CA PRO A 126 -10.91 7.29 9.82
C PRO A 126 -10.45 6.17 8.89
N VAL A 127 -9.34 6.38 8.17
CA VAL A 127 -8.80 5.40 7.23
C VAL A 127 -8.11 4.26 7.98
N PHE A 128 -7.38 4.57 9.05
CA PHE A 128 -6.73 3.56 9.90
C PHE A 128 -7.76 2.64 10.57
N LEU A 129 -8.85 3.21 11.10
CA LEU A 129 -9.94 2.43 11.69
C LEU A 129 -10.64 1.53 10.67
N GLU A 130 -10.84 2.03 9.45
CA GLU A 130 -11.46 1.23 8.40
C GLU A 130 -10.53 0.11 7.92
N MET A 131 -9.21 0.32 7.89
CA MET A 131 -8.25 -0.76 7.66
C MET A 131 -8.36 -1.85 8.73
N ALA A 132 -8.38 -1.46 10.00
CA ALA A 132 -8.55 -2.40 11.12
C ALA A 132 -9.87 -3.17 11.02
N ARG A 133 -11.00 -2.46 10.82
CA ARG A 133 -12.34 -3.04 10.66
C ARG A 133 -12.36 -4.09 9.56
N ARG A 134 -11.83 -3.77 8.38
CA ARG A 134 -11.88 -4.70 7.24
C ARG A 134 -10.97 -5.90 7.40
N TYR A 135 -9.86 -5.75 8.11
CA TYR A 135 -8.96 -6.87 8.38
C TYR A 135 -9.50 -7.82 9.45
N SER A 136 -10.04 -7.29 10.56
CA SER A 136 -10.49 -8.11 11.69
C SER A 136 -11.96 -8.52 11.62
N GLY A 137 -12.79 -7.75 10.93
CA GLY A 137 -14.25 -7.86 10.97
C GLY A 137 -14.89 -7.25 12.24
N GLU A 138 -14.10 -6.62 13.11
CA GLU A 138 -14.58 -5.97 14.33
C GLU A 138 -15.01 -4.52 14.09
N GLU A 139 -15.86 -4.01 14.99
CA GLU A 139 -16.28 -2.61 14.96
C GLU A 139 -15.37 -1.72 15.83
N PHE A 140 -14.95 -0.59 15.25
CA PHE A 140 -14.10 0.39 15.93
C PHE A 140 -14.72 1.78 15.88
N ASP A 141 -14.71 2.49 17.01
CA ASP A 141 -15.13 3.89 17.14
C ASP A 141 -13.97 4.86 17.38
N ARG A 142 -12.79 4.33 17.75
CA ARG A 142 -11.55 5.06 17.99
C ARG A 142 -10.35 4.15 17.81
N VAL A 143 -9.16 4.74 17.64
CA VAL A 143 -7.91 3.98 17.60
C VAL A 143 -7.51 3.61 19.02
N ASP A 144 -7.78 2.37 19.40
CA ASP A 144 -7.34 1.72 20.63
C ASP A 144 -6.31 0.62 20.34
N ASP A 145 -5.86 -0.08 21.38
CA ASP A 145 -4.85 -1.12 21.27
C ASP A 145 -5.27 -2.23 20.29
N LEU A 146 -6.56 -2.60 20.26
CA LEU A 146 -7.05 -3.61 19.33
C LEU A 146 -7.01 -3.13 17.88
N ALA A 147 -7.40 -1.88 17.62
CA ALA A 147 -7.30 -1.29 16.27
C ALA A 147 -5.84 -1.24 15.78
N ILE A 148 -4.90 -0.90 16.67
CA ILE A 148 -3.47 -0.90 16.39
C ILE A 148 -2.99 -2.31 16.09
N ASP A 149 -3.28 -3.27 16.96
CA ASP A 149 -2.90 -4.68 16.80
C ASP A 149 -3.39 -5.25 15.46
N CYS A 150 -4.61 -4.90 15.03
CA CYS A 150 -5.15 -5.33 13.74
C CYS A 150 -4.31 -4.81 12.55
N CYS A 151 -3.92 -3.54 12.58
CA CYS A 151 -3.09 -2.94 11.53
C CYS A 151 -1.64 -3.46 11.57
N GLU A 152 -1.08 -3.68 12.76
CA GLU A 152 0.24 -4.29 12.93
C GLU A 152 0.26 -5.74 12.44
N GLU A 153 -0.76 -6.54 12.74
CA GLU A 153 -0.89 -7.92 12.31
C GLU A 153 -1.06 -8.01 10.79
N PHE A 154 -1.89 -7.16 10.18
CA PHE A 154 -1.97 -7.06 8.72
C PHE A 154 -0.59 -6.79 8.11
N LEU A 155 0.12 -5.79 8.62
CA LEU A 155 1.46 -5.46 8.13
C LEU A 155 2.45 -6.61 8.37
N ASN A 156 2.33 -7.33 9.48
CA ASN A 156 3.15 -8.49 9.81
C ASN A 156 2.98 -9.62 8.79
N VAL A 157 1.74 -9.93 8.41
CA VAL A 157 1.45 -10.91 7.36
C VAL A 157 2.09 -10.51 6.03
N VAL A 158 1.93 -9.24 5.63
CA VAL A 158 2.54 -8.73 4.37
C VAL A 158 4.06 -8.81 4.43
N GLN A 159 4.66 -8.38 5.54
CA GLN A 159 6.11 -8.39 5.73
C GLN A 159 6.69 -9.81 5.80
N GLY A 160 5.98 -10.75 6.42
CA GLY A 160 6.36 -12.16 6.50
C GLY A 160 6.37 -12.81 5.13
N LEU A 161 5.31 -12.59 4.34
CA LEU A 161 5.23 -13.05 2.95
C LEU A 161 6.31 -12.43 2.07
N PHE A 162 6.60 -11.14 2.26
CA PHE A 162 7.68 -10.47 1.56
C PHE A 162 9.03 -11.12 1.86
N SER A 163 9.31 -11.40 3.13
CA SER A 163 10.56 -12.02 3.56
C SER A 163 10.72 -13.43 3.00
N ILE A 164 9.63 -14.22 2.90
CA ILE A 164 9.63 -15.51 2.19
C ILE A 164 9.98 -15.32 0.70
N GLU A 165 9.44 -14.29 0.03
CA GLU A 165 9.76 -14.00 -1.37
C GLU A 165 11.21 -13.54 -1.59
N MET A 166 11.81 -12.87 -0.60
CA MET A 166 13.23 -12.49 -0.62
C MET A 166 14.14 -13.70 -0.38
N ALA A 167 13.79 -14.57 0.57
CA ALA A 167 14.55 -15.79 0.85
C ALA A 167 14.63 -16.73 -0.37
N LYS A 168 13.57 -16.79 -1.20
CA LYS A 168 13.59 -17.53 -2.49
C LYS A 168 14.61 -17.00 -3.50
N ARG A 169 15.19 -15.83 -3.24
CA ARG A 169 16.22 -15.17 -4.06
C ARG A 169 17.56 -15.11 -3.33
N ASP A 170 17.74 -15.95 -2.31
CA ASP A 170 18.94 -16.01 -1.46
C ASP A 170 19.23 -14.67 -0.76
N LEU A 171 18.17 -13.93 -0.39
CA LEU A 171 18.25 -12.75 0.46
C LEU A 171 17.57 -13.04 1.79
N GLU A 172 18.35 -13.24 2.84
CA GLU A 172 17.85 -13.52 4.19
C GLU A 172 17.72 -12.23 5.00
N GLY A 173 16.69 -12.18 5.86
CA GLY A 173 16.45 -11.05 6.73
C GLY A 173 15.55 -11.42 7.89
N ASP A 174 15.86 -10.87 9.05
CA ASP A 174 15.10 -11.06 10.29
C ASP A 174 14.02 -9.98 10.39
N LEU A 175 12.77 -10.40 10.59
CA LEU A 175 11.68 -9.48 10.91
C LEU A 175 11.79 -9.01 12.36
N HIS A 176 11.73 -7.71 12.53
CA HIS A 176 11.59 -7.09 13.85
C HIS A 176 10.12 -7.06 14.29
N PRO A 177 9.85 -6.88 15.60
CA PRO A 177 8.50 -6.60 16.07
C PRO A 177 7.91 -5.35 15.39
N PRO A 178 6.58 -5.30 15.18
CA PRO A 178 5.93 -4.10 14.70
C PRO A 178 6.09 -2.94 15.67
N ARG A 179 6.05 -1.73 15.11
CA ARG A 179 6.08 -0.48 15.86
C ARG A 179 4.99 0.43 15.34
N TRP A 180 4.43 1.23 16.24
CA TRP A 180 3.46 2.25 15.87
C TRP A 180 3.74 3.58 16.55
N LYS A 181 3.25 4.66 15.94
CA LYS A 181 3.32 6.02 16.50
C LYS A 181 2.26 6.92 15.91
N LYS A 182 1.82 7.90 16.69
CA LYS A 182 0.85 8.91 16.28
C LYS A 182 1.54 10.18 15.74
N ASP A 183 0.95 10.77 14.71
CA ASP A 183 1.32 12.04 14.08
C ASP A 183 2.82 12.12 13.72
N VAL A 184 3.27 11.11 12.96
CA VAL A 184 4.65 10.98 12.48
C VAL A 184 4.90 11.84 11.25
N VAL A 185 6.08 12.47 11.22
CA VAL A 185 6.70 12.94 9.97
C VAL A 185 7.80 11.94 9.60
N PRO A 186 7.68 11.19 8.49
CA PRO A 186 8.58 10.09 8.17
C PRO A 186 9.96 10.60 7.72
N GLN A 187 11.03 10.11 8.35
CA GLN A 187 12.42 10.60 8.16
C GLN A 187 13.43 9.48 7.83
N GLY A 188 12.98 8.39 7.19
CA GLY A 188 13.88 7.31 6.80
C GLY A 188 14.88 7.71 5.71
N SER A 189 16.03 7.05 5.72
CA SER A 189 17.00 7.02 4.63
C SER A 189 16.41 6.31 3.42
N ARG A 190 16.71 6.84 2.22
CA ARG A 190 16.20 6.30 0.94
C ARG A 190 14.67 6.10 0.95
N GLN A 191 13.97 7.01 1.62
CA GLN A 191 12.54 6.90 1.85
C GLN A 191 11.70 7.18 0.59
N LEU A 192 10.92 6.21 0.15
CA LEU A 192 9.87 6.37 -0.84
C LEU A 192 8.49 6.43 -0.16
N ARG A 193 7.72 7.48 -0.48
CA ARG A 193 6.33 7.67 -0.03
C ARG A 193 5.40 7.46 -1.21
N LEU A 194 4.42 6.58 -1.05
CA LEU A 194 3.44 6.25 -2.09
C LEU A 194 2.03 6.46 -1.58
N ARG A 195 1.22 7.21 -2.32
CA ARG A 195 -0.20 7.40 -2.02
C ARG A 195 -0.98 6.21 -2.55
N VAL A 196 -1.80 5.61 -1.70
CA VAL A 196 -2.72 4.54 -2.09
C VAL A 196 -4.14 5.03 -1.93
N TYR A 197 -4.95 4.89 -2.97
CA TYR A 197 -6.38 5.16 -2.95
C TYR A 197 -7.17 3.86 -2.75
N THR A 198 -8.19 3.91 -1.90
CA THR A 198 -9.17 2.84 -1.63
C THR A 198 -10.59 3.39 -1.70
N SER A 199 -11.59 2.53 -1.63
CA SER A 199 -13.01 2.94 -1.57
C SER A 199 -13.39 3.81 -0.35
N PHE A 200 -12.57 3.77 0.70
CA PHE A 200 -12.83 4.38 2.00
C PHE A 200 -11.86 5.51 2.37
N GLY A 201 -10.98 5.89 1.46
CA GLY A 201 -10.05 6.98 1.68
C GLY A 201 -8.72 6.72 1.00
N SER A 202 -7.68 7.36 1.54
CA SER A 202 -6.33 7.14 1.05
C SER A 202 -5.37 7.12 2.22
N PHE A 203 -4.27 6.41 2.05
CA PHE A 203 -3.18 6.35 3.02
C PHE A 203 -1.85 6.38 2.28
N GLN A 204 -0.75 6.40 3.04
CA GLN A 204 0.59 6.34 2.49
C GLN A 204 1.23 5.01 2.83
N ILE A 205 1.84 4.35 1.84
CA ILE A 205 2.87 3.34 2.08
C ILE A 205 4.20 4.09 2.17
N ILE A 206 4.96 3.81 3.22
CA ILE A 206 6.32 4.33 3.44
C ILE A 206 7.29 3.17 3.32
N LEU A 207 8.32 3.34 2.50
CA LEU A 207 9.40 2.37 2.29
C LEU A 207 10.71 3.07 2.57
N ALA A 208 11.61 2.45 3.32
CA ALA A 208 12.92 3.01 3.64
C ALA A 208 13.94 1.89 3.87
N VAL A 209 15.22 2.23 4.03
CA VAL A 209 16.26 1.26 4.43
C VAL A 209 16.46 1.21 5.96
N ASP A 210 15.95 2.19 6.68
CA ASP A 210 15.98 2.27 8.14
C ASP A 210 14.63 2.78 8.67
N GLU A 211 14.47 2.74 9.98
CA GLU A 211 13.22 3.16 10.62
C GLU A 211 12.93 4.63 10.34
N PHE A 212 11.65 4.94 10.06
CA PHE A 212 11.23 6.29 9.73
C PHE A 212 10.57 7.07 10.89
N PHE A 213 10.49 6.51 12.12
CA PHE A 213 9.99 7.19 13.34
C PHE A 213 10.41 6.65 14.73
#